data_AF-A0AAU4LR25-F1
#
_entry.id   AF-A0AAU4LR25-F1
#
_cell.length_a   1.000
_cell.length_b   1.000
_cell.length_c   1.000
_cell.angle_alpha   90.00
_cell.angle_beta   90.00
_cell.angle_gamma   90.00
#
_symmetry.space_group_name_H-M   'P 1'
#
loop_
_entity.id
_entity.type
_entity.pdbx_description
1 polymer ?
#
loop_
_entity_poly.entity_id
_entity_poly.type
_entity_poly.pdbx_seq_one_letter_code
_entity_poly.pdbx_strand_id
1 'polypeptide(L)'
;MTVALMWEARAVKGRGAELLEWARARAGELACEPLRYELLRAPQDRVLVITWWEAAYDDELPELPEPEPGLITRAVHRWRFEVADRGHRPGPRGLEGF
;
A
#
# COMPACT_ATOMS: atom_id res chain seq x y z
N MET A 1 7.01 -4.77 16.54
CA MET A 1 5.58 -4.41 16.30
C MET A 1 5.41 -4.29 14.80
N THR A 2 4.19 -4.31 14.28
CA THR A 2 4.00 -4.14 12.83
C THR A 2 3.28 -2.84 12.53
N VAL A 3 3.94 -2.02 11.72
CA VAL A 3 3.42 -0.75 11.25
C VAL A 3 3.01 -0.89 9.80
N ALA A 4 1.85 -0.36 9.45
CA ALA A 4 1.41 -0.22 8.08
C ALA A 4 1.52 1.24 7.63
N LEU A 5 2.19 1.48 6.50
CA LEU A 5 2.20 2.77 5.83
C LEU A 5 1.27 2.71 4.63
N MET A 6 0.26 3.57 4.62
CA MET A 6 -0.68 3.71 3.52
C MET A 6 -0.41 5.00 2.76
N TRP A 7 -0.31 4.87 1.44
CA TRP A 7 -0.22 5.96 0.48
C TRP A 7 -1.42 5.86 -0.47
N GLU A 8 -2.15 6.96 -0.69
CA GLU A 8 -3.24 7.04 -1.67
C GLU A 8 -3.06 8.25 -2.57
N ALA A 9 -3.28 8.04 -3.86
CA ALA A 9 -3.32 9.10 -4.85
C ALA A 9 -4.49 8.93 -5.80
N ARG A 10 -4.97 10.07 -6.30
CA ARG A 10 -5.99 10.14 -7.34
C ARG A 10 -5.38 10.72 -8.60
N ALA A 11 -5.36 9.94 -9.68
CA ALA A 11 -4.82 10.40 -10.95
C ALA A 11 -5.70 11.49 -11.57
N VAL A 12 -5.11 12.24 -12.50
CA VAL A 12 -5.89 12.99 -13.48
C VAL A 12 -6.80 12.03 -14.24
N LYS A 13 -8.02 12.47 -14.55
CA LYS A 13 -9.06 11.63 -15.16
C LYS A 13 -8.51 10.89 -16.39
N GLY A 14 -8.65 9.57 -16.39
CA GLY A 14 -8.19 8.69 -17.47
C GLY A 14 -6.70 8.27 -17.38
N ARG A 15 -5.93 8.80 -16.43
CA ARG A 15 -4.53 8.42 -16.19
C ARG A 15 -4.34 7.40 -15.06
N GLY A 16 -5.42 6.74 -14.61
CA GLY A 16 -5.34 5.78 -13.51
C GLY A 16 -4.38 4.61 -13.76
N ALA A 17 -4.30 4.12 -15.02
CA ALA A 17 -3.36 3.05 -15.39
C ALA A 17 -1.89 3.51 -15.31
N GLU A 18 -1.62 4.74 -15.72
CA GLU A 18 -0.27 5.32 -15.64
C GLU A 18 0.16 5.53 -14.18
N LEU A 19 -0.75 6.03 -13.34
CA LEU A 19 -0.49 6.16 -11.91
C LEU A 19 -0.25 4.79 -11.25
N LEU A 20 -0.96 3.74 -11.68
CA LEU A 20 -0.79 2.38 -11.17
C LEU A 20 0.60 1.83 -11.50
N GLU A 21 1.05 1.98 -12.74
CA GLU A 21 2.38 1.52 -13.15
C GLU A 21 3.49 2.36 -12.50
N TRP A 22 3.29 3.67 -12.37
CA TRP A 22 4.18 4.53 -11.60
C TRP A 22 4.31 4.03 -10.15
N ALA A 23 3.18 3.76 -9.48
CA ALA A 23 3.18 3.32 -8.10
C ALA A 23 3.83 1.94 -7.93
N ARG A 24 3.60 1.03 -8.89
CA ARG A 24 4.28 -0.28 -8.95
C ARG A 24 5.80 -0.12 -9.04
N ALA A 25 6.27 0.71 -9.96
CA ALA A 25 7.71 0.95 -10.15
C ALA A 25 8.34 1.54 -8.88
N ARG A 26 7.72 2.57 -8.29
CA ARG A 26 8.20 3.20 -7.06
C ARG A 26 8.19 2.27 -5.86
N ALA A 27 7.17 1.42 -5.72
CA ALA A 27 7.13 0.40 -4.67
C ALA A 27 8.25 -0.65 -4.83
N GLY A 28 8.62 -0.98 -6.07
CA GLY A 28 9.74 -1.87 -6.37
C GLY A 28 11.13 -1.25 -6.14
N GLU A 29 11.20 0.06 -5.96
CA GLU A 29 12.44 0.82 -5.72
C GLU A 29 12.62 1.24 -4.25
N LEU A 30 11.76 0.76 -3.34
CA LEU A 30 11.91 1.06 -1.92
C LEU A 30 13.28 0.57 -1.41
N ALA A 31 13.95 1.42 -0.63
CA ALA A 31 15.30 1.17 -0.14
C ALA A 31 15.41 -0.08 0.76
N CYS A 32 14.29 -0.53 1.31
CA CYS A 32 14.17 -1.75 2.11
C CYS A 32 12.89 -2.50 1.68
N GLU A 33 12.95 -3.83 1.70
CA GLU A 33 11.80 -4.67 1.37
C GLU A 33 10.83 -4.74 2.57
N PRO A 34 9.55 -4.36 2.41
CA PRO A 34 8.56 -4.52 3.46
C PRO A 34 8.23 -6.00 3.68
N LEU A 35 7.66 -6.34 4.84
CA LEU A 35 7.15 -7.70 5.14
C LEU A 35 6.16 -8.19 4.08
N ARG A 36 5.35 -7.25 3.58
CA ARG A 36 4.47 -7.41 2.43
C ARG A 36 4.04 -6.03 1.96
N TYR A 37 3.55 -5.96 0.73
CA TYR A 37 2.85 -4.78 0.23
C TYR A 37 1.65 -5.20 -0.62
N GLU A 38 0.67 -4.31 -0.71
CA GLU A 38 -0.47 -4.46 -1.59
C GLU A 38 -0.61 -3.20 -2.45
N LEU A 39 -0.84 -3.41 -3.74
CA LEU A 39 -1.12 -2.36 -4.72
C LEU A 39 -2.58 -2.51 -5.16
N LEU A 40 -3.41 -1.55 -4.78
CA LEU A 40 -4.85 -1.57 -4.96
C LEU A 40 -5.29 -0.43 -5.88
N ARG A 41 -6.41 -0.65 -6.57
CA ARG A 41 -7.08 0.36 -7.39
C ARG A 41 -8.53 0.52 -6.95
N ALA A 42 -9.06 1.72 -7.08
CA ALA A 42 -10.44 2.05 -6.77
C ALA A 42 -11.05 2.95 -7.86
N PRO A 43 -12.39 3.10 -7.90
CA PRO A 43 -13.05 4.02 -8.83
C PRO A 43 -12.47 5.44 -8.76
N GLN A 44 -12.68 6.22 -9.84
CA GLN A 44 -12.17 7.59 -9.98
C GLN A 44 -10.64 7.66 -10.06
N ASP A 45 -10.02 6.73 -10.81
CA ASP A 45 -8.58 6.68 -11.06
C ASP A 45 -7.72 6.72 -9.78
N ARG A 46 -8.20 6.05 -8.71
CA ARG A 46 -7.50 5.98 -7.43
C ARG A 46 -6.57 4.78 -7.36
N VAL A 47 -5.39 5.02 -6.82
CA VAL A 47 -4.37 4.00 -6.53
C VAL A 47 -3.99 4.12 -5.06
N LEU A 48 -3.89 2.97 -4.40
CA LEU A 48 -3.47 2.86 -3.01
C LEU A 48 -2.31 1.86 -2.93
N VAL A 49 -1.25 2.24 -2.24
CA VAL A 49 -0.16 1.36 -1.86
C VAL A 49 -0.14 1.28 -0.35
N ILE A 50 -0.14 0.06 0.18
CA ILE A 50 0.02 -0.17 1.61
C ILE A 50 1.16 -1.15 1.82
N THR A 51 2.08 -0.80 2.72
CA THR A 51 3.29 -1.56 3.04
C THR A 51 3.28 -1.89 4.53
N TRP A 52 3.75 -3.08 4.91
CA TRP A 52 3.86 -3.52 6.30
C TRP A 52 5.30 -3.74 6.69
N TRP A 53 5.68 -3.25 7.87
CA TRP A 53 7.07 -3.22 8.34
C TRP A 53 7.15 -3.81 9.74
N GLU A 54 8.20 -4.59 10.01
CA GLU A 54 8.56 -4.95 11.38
C GLU A 54 9.44 -3.83 11.96
N ALA A 55 8.82 -2.87 12.62
CA ALA A 55 9.44 -1.63 13.08
C ALA A 55 8.60 -1.01 14.20
N ALA A 56 9.14 -0.03 14.93
CA ALA A 56 8.37 0.79 15.85
C ALA A 56 7.52 1.86 15.13
N TYR A 57 6.48 2.39 15.79
CA TYR A 57 5.53 3.33 15.18
C TYR A 57 6.20 4.61 14.65
N ASP A 58 7.16 5.15 15.40
CA ASP A 58 7.88 6.39 15.09
C ASP A 58 9.19 6.17 14.31
N ASP A 59 9.48 4.94 13.89
CA ASP A 59 10.68 4.67 13.10
C ASP A 59 10.59 5.34 11.70
N GLU A 60 11.74 5.81 11.22
CA GLU A 60 11.86 6.30 9.85
C GLU A 60 11.81 5.12 8.87
N LEU A 61 10.72 5.05 8.10
CA LEU A 61 10.44 3.97 7.16
C LEU A 61 10.33 4.50 5.74
N PRO A 62 10.73 3.71 4.72
CA PRO A 62 10.60 4.12 3.32
C PRO A 62 9.14 4.39 2.93
N GLU A 63 8.87 5.57 2.38
CA GLU A 63 7.55 5.99 1.89
C GLU A 63 7.58 6.28 0.39
N LEU A 64 6.44 6.08 -0.27
CA LEU A 64 6.33 6.46 -1.68
C LEU A 64 6.36 8.00 -1.83
N PRO A 65 7.12 8.51 -2.82
CA PRO A 65 7.18 9.94 -3.08
C PRO A 65 5.83 10.47 -3.58
N GLU A 66 5.75 11.80 -3.76
CA GLU A 66 4.64 12.42 -4.47
C GLU A 66 4.90 12.34 -5.99
N PRO A 67 3.92 11.92 -6.81
CA PRO A 67 4.03 11.94 -8.25
C PRO A 67 4.10 13.36 -8.80
N GLU A 68 4.55 13.48 -10.06
CA GLU A 68 4.51 14.74 -10.79
C GLU A 68 3.09 15.36 -10.79
N PRO A 69 2.94 16.70 -10.62
CA PRO A 69 1.63 17.34 -10.50
C PRO A 69 0.70 17.10 -11.69
N GLY A 70 1.23 16.77 -12.88
CA GLY A 70 0.43 16.43 -14.05
C GLY A 70 -0.21 15.04 -14.01
N LEU A 71 0.23 14.16 -13.11
CA LEU A 71 -0.27 12.79 -12.98
C LEU A 71 -1.39 12.68 -11.95
N ILE A 72 -1.41 13.54 -10.92
CA ILE A 72 -2.38 13.52 -9.83
C ILE A 72 -3.25 14.79 -9.80
N THR A 73 -4.44 14.69 -9.22
CA THR A 73 -5.39 15.82 -9.11
C THR A 73 -5.27 16.61 -7.81
N ARG A 74 -4.57 16.05 -6.82
CA ARG A 74 -4.40 16.59 -5.47
C ARG A 74 -3.20 15.93 -4.83
N ALA A 75 -2.74 16.51 -3.73
CA ALA A 75 -1.67 15.92 -2.94
C ALA A 75 -2.03 14.51 -2.47
N VAL A 76 -1.02 13.65 -2.35
CA VAL A 76 -1.21 12.26 -1.91
C VAL A 76 -1.55 12.21 -0.42
N HIS A 77 -2.39 11.25 -0.03
CA HIS A 77 -2.70 10.99 1.37
C HIS A 77 -1.74 9.96 1.94
N ARG A 78 -1.23 10.23 3.15
CA ARG A 78 -0.30 9.35 3.88
C ARG A 78 -0.83 9.07 5.28
N TRP A 79 -0.82 7.81 5.68
CA TRP A 79 -1.30 7.39 6.99
C TRP A 79 -0.40 6.27 7.56
N ARG A 80 -0.19 6.32 8.87
CA ARG A 80 0.53 5.31 9.66
C ARG A 80 -0.45 4.58 10.57
N PHE A 81 -0.37 3.25 10.60
CA PHE A 81 -1.21 2.41 11.45
C PHE A 81 -0.37 1.38 12.19
N GLU A 82 -0.70 1.10 13.45
CA GLU A 82 -0.23 -0.10 14.14
C GLU A 82 -1.19 -1.26 13.84
N VAL A 83 -0.64 -2.45 13.57
CA VAL A 83 -1.45 -3.66 13.44
C VAL A 83 -1.89 -4.14 14.82
N ALA A 84 -3.14 -3.85 15.17
CA ALA A 84 -3.75 -4.27 16.44
C ALA A 84 -4.08 -5.78 16.49
N ASP A 85 -4.45 -6.38 15.35
CA ASP A 85 -4.71 -7.80 15.22
C ASP A 85 -4.27 -8.29 13.83
N ARG A 86 -3.62 -9.45 13.78
CA ARG A 86 -3.33 -10.14 12.51
C ARG A 86 -4.45 -11.15 12.29
N GLY A 87 -5.39 -10.80 11.41
CA GLY A 87 -6.61 -11.58 11.18
C GLY A 87 -6.39 -13.09 11.16
N HIS A 88 -7.27 -13.81 11.85
CA HIS A 88 -7.21 -15.27 11.95
C HIS A 88 -7.32 -15.93 10.57
N ARG A 89 -6.28 -16.66 10.15
CA ARG A 89 -6.40 -17.61 9.03
C ARG A 89 -6.96 -18.92 9.60
N PRO A 90 -8.24 -19.26 9.36
CA PRO A 90 -8.73 -20.56 9.78
C PRO A 90 -7.88 -21.64 9.11
N GLY A 91 -7.39 -22.59 9.91
CA GLY A 91 -6.68 -23.76 9.39
C GLY A 91 -7.55 -24.51 8.38
N PRO A 92 -6.94 -25.33 7.49
CA PRO A 92 -7.73 -26.14 6.57
C PRO A 92 -8.76 -26.93 7.38
N ARG A 93 -10.05 -26.72 7.10
CA ARG A 93 -11.10 -27.59 7.65
C ARG A 93 -10.76 -28.99 7.14
N GLY A 94 -10.33 -29.87 8.03
CA GLY A 94 -10.16 -31.28 7.71
C GLY A 94 -11.45 -31.76 7.07
N LEU A 95 -11.35 -32.24 5.83
CA LEU A 95 -12.38 -33.07 5.22
C LEU A 95 -12.32 -34.42 5.94
N GLU A 96 -12.79 -34.46 7.19
CA GLU A 96 -13.03 -35.71 7.90
C GLU A 96 -14.54 -35.97 7.90
N GLY A 97 -14.93 -37.00 7.15
CA GLY A 97 -16.31 -37.45 7.01
C GLY A 97 -16.48 -38.29 5.76
N PHE A 98 -15.98 -39.52 5.82
CA PHE A 98 -16.39 -40.64 4.96
C PHE A 98 -17.88 -40.94 5.12
#